data_AF-A0A3D1DEA2-F1
#
_entry.id   AF-A0A3D1DEA2-F1
#
_cell.length_a   1.000
_cell.length_b   1.000
_cell.length_c   1.000
_cell.angle_alpha   90.00
_cell.angle_beta   90.00
_cell.angle_gamma   90.00
#
_symmetry.space_group_name_H-M   'P 1'
#
loop_
_entity.id
_entity.type
_entity.pdbx_description
1 polymer ?
#
loop_
_entity_poly.entity_id
_entity_poly.type
_entity_poly.pdbx_seq_one_letter_code
_entity_poly.pdbx_strand_id
1 'polypeptide(L)'
;LIGFPTEYTDLFAVAQVHPILMTSRDGGHLFQRHRQPLIPGDAPRERDGNRSNFMAHGLVRGNAREYFVYATEGYGYEETDALPKWKKKSYAPQTRIRRFAFRVDGFVSVRSGPAGGTLVTKPFVFKGSGLRLNYIAWPRRIGRPRSTGEIRVEIQDANGQPLKGFTLNDCKPLHGDEIDHPVTWQSGLTPAPFAGRPIRLRFQMRHSDLFSFRFAETGSIKP
;
A
#
# COMPACT_ATOMS: atom_id res chain seq x y z
N LEU A 1 13.23 -5.54 1.63
CA LEU A 1 12.64 -6.86 1.27
C LEU A 1 11.23 -6.96 1.83
N ILE A 2 10.38 -7.78 1.21
CA ILE A 2 9.02 -8.06 1.70
C ILE A 2 8.82 -9.57 1.78
N GLY A 3 7.92 -10.02 2.66
CA GLY A 3 7.50 -11.41 2.74
C GLY A 3 6.08 -11.56 3.25
N PHE A 4 5.52 -12.75 3.06
CA PHE A 4 4.12 -13.07 3.34
C PHE A 4 4.00 -14.32 4.21
N PRO A 5 4.52 -14.33 5.44
CA PRO A 5 4.39 -15.49 6.31
C PRO A 5 2.92 -15.73 6.64
N THR A 6 2.58 -17.00 6.86
CA THR A 6 1.24 -17.40 7.24
C THR A 6 1.15 -17.52 8.75
N GLU A 7 0.09 -16.97 9.34
CA GLU A 7 -0.25 -17.18 10.74
C GLU A 7 -1.45 -18.12 10.86
N TYR A 8 -1.44 -18.96 11.91
CA TYR A 8 -2.60 -19.73 12.33
C TYR A 8 -3.51 -18.83 13.17
N THR A 9 -4.82 -19.00 13.03
CA THR A 9 -5.79 -18.41 13.96
C THR A 9 -6.06 -19.36 15.12
N ASP A 10 -6.46 -18.83 16.27
CA ASP A 10 -6.80 -19.62 17.47
C ASP A 10 -8.11 -20.43 17.29
N LEU A 11 -8.71 -20.44 16.10
CA LEU A 11 -9.90 -21.22 15.76
C LEU A 11 -9.51 -22.65 15.38
N PHE A 12 -9.06 -23.41 16.38
CA PHE A 12 -8.55 -24.78 16.25
C PHE A 12 -9.49 -25.74 15.51
N ALA A 13 -10.80 -25.54 15.59
CA ALA A 13 -11.79 -26.43 14.96
C ALA A 13 -11.74 -26.44 13.42
N VAL A 14 -11.13 -25.43 12.80
CA VAL A 14 -11.02 -25.34 11.33
C VAL A 14 -9.58 -25.13 10.85
N ALA A 15 -8.58 -24.97 11.71
CA ALA A 15 -7.20 -24.68 11.30
C ALA A 15 -7.12 -23.53 10.26
N GLN A 16 -7.88 -22.46 10.49
CA GLN A 16 -7.89 -21.30 9.62
C GLN A 16 -6.53 -20.59 9.69
N VAL A 17 -6.12 -20.04 8.55
CA VAL A 17 -4.86 -19.32 8.39
C VAL A 17 -5.11 -17.97 7.74
N HIS A 18 -4.17 -17.05 7.85
CA HIS A 18 -4.13 -15.85 7.02
C HIS A 18 -2.69 -15.43 6.72
N PRO A 19 -2.42 -14.87 5.54
CA PRO A 19 -1.12 -14.27 5.26
C PRO A 19 -1.02 -12.94 5.97
N ILE A 20 0.16 -12.61 6.49
CA ILE A 20 0.47 -11.29 7.03
C ILE A 20 1.58 -10.64 6.18
N LEU A 21 1.73 -9.31 6.27
CA LEU A 21 2.86 -8.63 5.65
C LEU A 21 4.06 -8.63 6.61
N MET A 22 5.25 -8.90 6.12
CA MET A 22 6.49 -8.52 6.81
C MET A 22 7.41 -7.73 5.90
N THR A 23 8.12 -6.76 6.47
CA THR A 23 9.04 -5.90 5.72
C THR A 23 10.40 -5.80 6.41
N SER A 24 11.46 -5.72 5.62
CA SER A 24 12.83 -5.48 6.08
C SER A 24 13.43 -4.30 5.31
N ARG A 25 14.15 -3.43 6.03
CA ARG A 25 14.86 -2.27 5.49
C ARG A 25 16.38 -2.37 5.60
N ASP A 26 16.89 -3.47 6.11
CA ASP A 26 18.30 -3.72 6.43
C ASP A 26 18.87 -4.92 5.66
N GLY A 27 18.40 -5.14 4.44
CA GLY A 27 18.89 -6.25 3.60
C GLY A 27 18.39 -7.64 4.02
N GLY A 28 17.44 -7.74 4.96
CA GLY A 28 16.84 -9.01 5.39
C GLY A 28 17.29 -9.50 6.75
N HIS A 29 18.09 -8.72 7.49
CA HIS A 29 18.54 -9.10 8.83
C HIS A 29 17.40 -9.03 9.86
N LEU A 30 16.55 -8.01 9.80
CA LEU A 30 15.37 -7.88 10.66
C LEU A 30 14.11 -7.67 9.83
N PHE A 31 13.07 -8.45 10.15
CA PHE A 31 11.74 -8.32 9.58
C PHE A 31 10.74 -7.83 10.61
N GLN A 32 10.12 -6.68 10.34
CA GLN A 32 8.94 -6.22 11.07
C GLN A 32 7.71 -6.95 10.53
N ARG A 33 6.96 -7.61 11.41
CA ARG A 33 5.71 -8.31 11.08
C ARG A 33 4.51 -7.40 11.34
N HIS A 34 3.69 -7.20 10.32
CA HIS A 34 2.41 -6.50 10.40
C HIS A 34 1.30 -7.55 10.47
N ARG A 35 0.91 -7.93 11.68
CA ARG A 35 0.03 -9.09 11.94
C ARG A 35 -1.44 -8.92 11.52
N GLN A 36 -1.80 -7.78 10.94
CA GLN A 36 -3.12 -7.65 10.33
C GLN A 36 -3.20 -8.58 9.10
N PRO A 37 -4.28 -9.36 8.94
CA PRO A 37 -4.46 -10.22 7.77
C PRO A 37 -4.31 -9.41 6.48
N LEU A 38 -3.34 -9.77 5.66
CA LEU A 38 -3.10 -9.15 4.36
C LEU A 38 -4.23 -9.48 3.38
N ILE A 39 -4.70 -10.72 3.43
CA ILE A 39 -5.95 -11.17 2.82
C ILE A 39 -6.90 -11.50 3.97
N PRO A 40 -7.98 -10.75 4.17
CA PRO A 40 -8.96 -11.04 5.21
C PRO A 40 -9.56 -12.45 5.04
N GLY A 41 -9.85 -13.12 6.16
CA GLY A 41 -10.45 -14.47 6.14
C GLY A 41 -11.87 -14.51 5.55
N ASP A 42 -12.52 -13.35 5.47
CA ASP A 42 -13.84 -13.11 4.89
C ASP A 42 -13.78 -12.50 3.48
N ALA A 43 -12.62 -12.55 2.80
CA ALA A 43 -12.44 -12.05 1.45
C ALA A 43 -12.21 -13.19 0.44
N PRO A 44 -13.24 -13.68 -0.29
CA PRO A 44 -14.67 -13.36 -0.17
C PRO A 44 -15.33 -14.03 1.04
N ARG A 45 -16.56 -13.60 1.37
CA ARG A 45 -17.28 -13.90 2.63
C ARG A 45 -17.36 -15.39 3.00
N GLU A 46 -17.25 -16.28 2.02
CA GLU A 46 -17.40 -17.73 2.15
C GLU A 46 -16.06 -18.47 2.02
N ARG A 47 -15.00 -17.96 2.68
CA ARG A 47 -13.62 -18.47 2.57
C ARG A 47 -12.96 -18.78 3.92
N ASP A 48 -13.70 -18.72 5.03
CA ASP A 48 -13.19 -18.94 6.39
C ASP A 48 -13.01 -20.43 6.77
N GLY A 49 -12.87 -21.30 5.76
CA GLY A 49 -12.67 -22.74 5.92
C GLY A 49 -11.23 -23.16 6.20
N ASN A 50 -11.02 -24.46 6.31
CA ASN A 50 -9.71 -25.04 6.61
C ASN A 50 -8.68 -24.66 5.54
N ARG A 51 -7.58 -24.05 6.01
CA ARG A 51 -6.45 -23.60 5.19
C ARG A 51 -6.88 -22.90 3.88
N SER A 52 -8.04 -22.25 3.87
CA SER A 52 -8.66 -21.58 2.72
C SER A 52 -8.06 -20.19 2.46
N ASN A 53 -6.90 -19.89 3.05
CA ASN A 53 -6.24 -18.60 2.89
C ASN A 53 -4.71 -18.69 2.96
N PHE A 54 -4.14 -19.81 2.54
CA PHE A 54 -2.70 -19.96 2.45
C PHE A 54 -2.21 -19.23 1.18
N MET A 55 -1.52 -18.10 1.34
CA MET A 55 -0.97 -17.36 0.21
C MET A 55 0.24 -18.10 -0.36
N ALA A 56 0.16 -18.44 -1.65
CA ALA A 56 1.29 -18.97 -2.41
C ALA A 56 2.43 -17.94 -2.45
N HIS A 57 3.66 -18.44 -2.49
CA HIS A 57 4.83 -17.58 -2.59
C HIS A 57 4.86 -16.81 -3.90
N GLY A 58 5.16 -15.52 -3.82
CA GLY A 58 5.45 -14.66 -4.96
C GLY A 58 4.47 -13.50 -5.13
N LEU A 59 4.97 -12.42 -5.72
CA LEU A 59 4.18 -11.35 -6.31
C LEU A 59 4.34 -11.45 -7.82
N VAL A 60 3.26 -11.81 -8.52
CA VAL A 60 3.27 -11.82 -9.99
C VAL A 60 2.87 -10.44 -10.46
N ARG A 61 3.65 -9.79 -11.32
CA ARG A 61 3.19 -8.53 -11.92
C ARG A 61 2.04 -8.82 -12.87
N GLY A 62 0.86 -8.32 -12.55
CA GLY A 62 -0.34 -8.53 -13.37
C GLY A 62 -0.46 -7.51 -14.48
N ASN A 63 -0.30 -6.24 -14.14
CA ASN A 63 -0.30 -5.12 -15.08
C ASN A 63 0.53 -3.95 -14.50
N ALA A 64 0.40 -2.76 -15.09
CA ALA A 64 1.12 -1.58 -14.62
C ALA A 64 0.77 -1.17 -13.17
N ARG A 65 -0.46 -1.45 -12.73
CA ARG A 65 -1.03 -1.00 -11.44
C ARG A 65 -1.13 -2.09 -10.39
N GLU A 66 -1.08 -3.37 -10.77
CA GLU A 66 -1.40 -4.47 -9.87
C GLU A 66 -0.35 -5.58 -9.85
N TYR A 67 -0.04 -6.03 -8.63
CA TYR A 67 0.51 -7.35 -8.35
C TYR A 67 -0.62 -8.34 -8.13
N PHE A 68 -0.52 -9.49 -8.76
CA PHE A 68 -1.34 -10.65 -8.47
C PHE A 68 -0.67 -11.54 -7.45
N VAL A 69 -1.46 -11.95 -6.47
CA VAL A 69 -1.08 -13.01 -5.54
C VAL A 69 -2.13 -14.09 -5.59
N TYR A 70 -1.74 -15.29 -5.18
CA TYR A 70 -2.58 -16.46 -5.26
C TYR A 70 -2.69 -17.07 -3.89
N ALA A 71 -3.88 -17.51 -3.51
CA ALA A 71 -4.06 -18.16 -2.24
C ALA A 71 -5.08 -19.30 -2.35
N THR A 72 -4.83 -20.38 -1.60
CA THR A 72 -5.70 -21.56 -1.56
C THR A 72 -7.12 -21.19 -1.16
N GLU A 73 -8.09 -22.00 -1.57
CA GLU A 73 -9.50 -21.90 -1.18
C GLU A 73 -10.07 -23.32 -1.16
N GLY A 74 -10.74 -23.71 -0.07
CA GLY A 74 -11.35 -25.02 0.07
C GLY A 74 -10.33 -26.15 0.26
N TYR A 75 -9.33 -25.96 1.11
CA TYR A 75 -8.35 -27.00 1.43
C TYR A 75 -8.95 -27.96 2.48
N GLY A 76 -9.50 -29.08 2.01
CA GLY A 76 -10.02 -30.16 2.86
C GLY A 76 -11.31 -29.81 3.62
N TYR A 77 -12.45 -30.14 3.01
CA TYR A 77 -13.68 -30.39 3.76
C TYR A 77 -13.91 -31.90 3.75
N GLU A 78 -13.39 -32.60 4.75
CA GLU A 78 -13.93 -33.92 5.06
C GLU A 78 -15.26 -33.70 5.79
N GLU A 79 -16.30 -34.44 5.40
CA GLU A 79 -17.54 -34.55 6.17
C GLU A 79 -17.19 -35.12 7.54
N THR A 80 -16.87 -34.25 8.49
CA THR A 80 -16.67 -34.63 9.88
C THR A 80 -17.82 -34.07 10.71
N ASP A 81 -18.28 -34.87 11.67
CA ASP A 81 -19.39 -34.50 12.53
C ASP A 81 -19.10 -33.33 13.49
N ALA A 82 -17.86 -32.85 13.49
CA ALA A 82 -17.37 -31.77 14.34
C ALA A 82 -17.79 -30.34 13.91
N LEU A 83 -18.29 -30.15 12.68
CA LEU A 83 -18.69 -28.81 12.20
C LEU A 83 -20.20 -28.54 12.37
N PRO A 84 -20.61 -27.30 12.71
CA PRO A 84 -22.01 -26.90 12.65
C PRO A 84 -22.63 -27.16 11.28
N LYS A 85 -23.92 -27.54 11.23
CA LYS A 85 -24.63 -27.95 10.00
C LYS A 85 -24.51 -26.94 8.83
N TRP A 86 -24.34 -25.65 9.14
CA TRP A 86 -24.15 -24.58 8.16
C TRP A 86 -22.74 -24.53 7.54
N LYS A 87 -21.71 -25.08 8.21
CA LYS A 87 -20.34 -25.27 7.67
C LYS A 87 -20.14 -26.62 6.97
N LYS A 88 -20.96 -27.63 7.28
CA LYS A 88 -20.97 -28.93 6.56
C LYS A 88 -21.38 -28.79 5.10
N LYS A 89 -22.13 -27.73 4.75
CA LYS A 89 -22.60 -27.45 3.39
C LYS A 89 -21.64 -26.54 2.63
N SER A 90 -20.35 -26.87 2.61
CA SER A 90 -19.40 -26.09 1.80
C SER A 90 -19.57 -26.45 0.32
N TYR A 91 -20.04 -25.49 -0.48
CA TYR A 91 -20.21 -25.62 -1.92
C TYR A 91 -18.85 -25.66 -2.64
N ALA A 92 -18.15 -26.79 -2.60
CA ALA A 92 -17.38 -27.38 -3.73
C ALA A 92 -16.33 -28.39 -3.21
N PRO A 93 -16.34 -29.64 -3.67
CA PRO A 93 -15.33 -30.66 -3.35
C PRO A 93 -14.01 -30.45 -4.12
N GLN A 94 -13.67 -29.21 -4.49
CA GLN A 94 -12.50 -28.91 -5.31
C GLN A 94 -11.71 -27.79 -4.66
N THR A 95 -10.53 -28.13 -4.12
CA THR A 95 -9.54 -27.13 -3.73
C THR A 95 -9.20 -26.26 -4.94
N ARG A 96 -9.22 -24.94 -4.74
CA ARG A 96 -8.95 -23.94 -5.78
C ARG A 96 -7.79 -23.06 -5.37
N ILE A 97 -7.23 -22.39 -6.36
CA ILE A 97 -6.32 -21.26 -6.17
C ILE A 97 -7.05 -20.00 -6.64
N ARG A 98 -7.16 -19.02 -5.75
CA ARG A 98 -7.79 -17.73 -6.05
C ARG A 98 -6.75 -16.66 -6.25
N ARG A 99 -6.95 -15.83 -7.27
CA ARG A 99 -6.18 -14.61 -7.52
C ARG A 99 -6.72 -13.45 -6.70
N PHE A 100 -5.84 -12.75 -6.00
CA PHE A 100 -6.05 -11.43 -5.41
C PHE A 100 -5.18 -10.41 -6.12
N ALA A 101 -5.63 -9.16 -6.14
CA ALA A 101 -4.88 -8.06 -6.73
C ALA A 101 -4.52 -7.04 -5.65
N PHE A 102 -3.24 -6.70 -5.59
CA PHE A 102 -2.72 -5.61 -4.76
C PHE A 102 -2.18 -4.51 -5.66
N ARG A 103 -2.41 -3.27 -5.27
CA ARG A 103 -1.77 -2.11 -5.89
C ARG A 103 -0.25 -2.25 -5.84
N VAL A 104 0.44 -1.96 -6.95
CA VAL A 104 1.91 -1.89 -7.00
C VAL A 104 2.40 -0.87 -5.99
N ASP A 105 3.31 -1.30 -5.10
CA ASP A 105 3.82 -0.54 -3.95
C ASP A 105 2.72 0.02 -3.04
N GLY A 106 1.58 -0.68 -2.96
CA GLY A 106 0.36 -0.20 -2.29
C GLY A 106 -0.12 -1.04 -1.10
N PHE A 107 0.75 -1.84 -0.49
CA PHE A 107 0.36 -2.74 0.61
C PHE A 107 -0.03 -1.99 1.89
N VAL A 108 0.61 -0.85 2.17
CA VAL A 108 0.38 -0.03 3.37
C VAL A 108 0.41 1.44 2.94
N SER A 109 -0.43 2.27 3.56
CA SER A 109 -0.44 3.72 3.36
C SER A 109 -0.30 4.47 4.68
N VAL A 110 0.24 5.68 4.60
CA VAL A 110 -0.04 6.73 5.59
C VAL A 110 -1.38 7.35 5.20
N ARG A 111 -2.36 7.32 6.10
CA ARG A 111 -3.72 7.81 5.85
C ARG A 111 -4.00 9.09 6.62
N SER A 112 -4.61 10.06 5.95
CA SER A 112 -5.16 11.27 6.55
C SER A 112 -6.69 11.26 6.50
N GLY A 113 -7.33 11.63 7.61
CA GLY A 113 -8.77 11.80 7.68
C GLY A 113 -9.25 13.12 7.07
N PRO A 114 -10.55 13.45 7.17
CA PRO A 114 -11.12 14.69 6.65
C PRO A 114 -10.53 15.98 7.25
N ALA A 115 -10.07 15.91 8.50
CA ALA A 115 -9.39 17.01 9.18
C ALA A 115 -7.97 17.30 8.64
N GLY A 116 -7.43 16.37 7.84
CA GLY A 116 -6.08 16.44 7.32
C GLY A 116 -4.99 16.21 8.36
N GLY A 117 -3.75 16.42 7.93
CA GLY A 117 -2.56 16.25 8.76
C GLY A 117 -1.28 16.51 7.96
N THR A 118 -0.15 16.42 8.66
CA THR A 118 1.17 16.56 8.03
C THR A 118 2.08 15.40 8.40
N LEU A 119 2.96 15.04 7.47
CA LEU A 119 4.00 14.03 7.64
C LEU A 119 5.32 14.64 7.22
N VAL A 120 6.38 14.45 8.02
CA VAL A 120 7.73 14.89 7.65
C VAL A 120 8.68 13.69 7.71
N THR A 121 9.47 13.48 6.66
CA THR A 121 10.47 12.42 6.64
C THR A 121 11.65 12.73 7.56
N LYS A 122 12.41 11.69 7.92
CA LYS A 122 13.81 11.89 8.34
C LYS A 122 14.62 12.45 7.15
N PRO A 123 15.74 13.15 7.38
CA PRO A 123 16.65 13.53 6.30
C PRO A 123 17.12 12.32 5.49
N PHE A 124 17.15 12.45 4.17
CA PHE A 124 17.70 11.43 3.27
C PHE A 124 18.31 12.07 2.03
N VAL A 125 19.23 11.34 1.40
CA VAL A 125 19.84 11.71 0.12
C VAL A 125 19.11 10.98 -1.01
N PHE A 126 18.89 11.66 -2.13
CA PHE A 126 18.23 11.09 -3.30
C PHE A 126 19.07 11.24 -4.57
N LYS A 127 18.69 10.45 -5.59
CA LYS A 127 19.16 10.53 -6.98
C LYS A 127 17.94 10.71 -7.89
N GLY A 128 18.14 11.28 -9.07
CA GLY A 128 17.07 11.59 -10.02
C GLY A 128 16.68 13.07 -10.04
N SER A 129 15.83 13.42 -10.99
CA SER A 129 15.47 14.82 -11.29
C SER A 129 14.05 15.20 -10.85
N GLY A 130 13.17 14.24 -10.59
CA GLY A 130 11.76 14.50 -10.25
C GLY A 130 11.21 13.62 -9.14
N LEU A 131 10.37 14.18 -8.28
CA LEU A 131 9.64 13.46 -7.25
C LEU A 131 8.36 12.86 -7.84
N ARG A 132 8.10 11.58 -7.56
CA ARG A 132 6.90 10.87 -8.00
C ARG A 132 6.22 10.17 -6.82
N LEU A 133 4.89 10.22 -6.78
CA LEU A 133 4.09 9.64 -5.71
C LEU A 133 3.19 8.50 -6.20
N ASN A 134 2.98 7.57 -5.29
CA ASN A 134 1.90 6.59 -5.33
C ASN A 134 0.87 6.98 -4.24
N TYR A 135 -0.31 7.42 -4.64
CA TYR A 135 -1.31 7.94 -3.71
C TYR A 135 -2.74 7.72 -4.18
N ILE A 136 -3.66 7.89 -3.24
CA ILE A 136 -5.09 8.08 -3.48
C ILE A 136 -5.53 9.33 -2.71
N ALA A 137 -6.10 10.29 -3.41
CA ALA A 137 -6.64 11.54 -2.88
C ALA A 137 -7.98 11.80 -3.58
N TRP A 138 -9.02 11.10 -3.14
CA TRP A 138 -10.29 11.04 -3.87
C TRP A 138 -10.92 12.43 -3.99
N PRO A 139 -11.26 12.87 -5.22
CA PRO A 139 -12.03 14.08 -5.41
C PRO A 139 -13.45 13.91 -4.85
N ARG A 140 -14.12 15.04 -4.63
CA ARG A 140 -15.46 15.12 -4.05
C ARG A 140 -16.45 14.17 -4.76
N ARG A 141 -17.09 13.25 -4.02
CA ARG A 141 -18.31 12.58 -4.52
C ARG A 141 -19.46 13.58 -4.54
N ILE A 142 -20.16 13.66 -5.67
CA ILE A 142 -21.39 14.45 -5.80
C ILE A 142 -22.35 14.03 -4.66
N GLY A 143 -22.90 15.01 -3.93
CA GLY A 143 -23.89 14.79 -2.89
C GLY A 143 -23.37 14.51 -1.47
N ARG A 144 -22.05 14.58 -1.19
CA ARG A 144 -21.54 14.56 0.21
C ARG A 144 -20.73 15.81 0.58
N PRO A 145 -20.91 16.38 1.78
CA PRO A 145 -20.20 17.58 2.25
C PRO A 145 -18.75 17.32 2.71
N ARG A 146 -18.17 16.15 2.43
CA ARG A 146 -16.79 15.84 2.87
C ARG A 146 -15.75 16.46 1.94
N SER A 147 -14.69 16.98 2.55
CA SER A 147 -13.58 17.68 1.92
C SER A 147 -12.94 16.88 0.78
N THR A 148 -12.58 17.59 -0.30
CA THR A 148 -11.82 17.04 -1.43
C THR A 148 -10.49 16.49 -0.92
N GLY A 149 -10.19 15.23 -1.27
CA GLY A 149 -8.91 14.61 -0.99
C GLY A 149 -7.80 15.36 -1.70
N GLU A 150 -6.72 15.67 -1.00
CA GLU A 150 -5.61 16.45 -1.52
C GLU A 150 -4.29 16.00 -0.88
N ILE A 151 -3.22 16.04 -1.68
CA ILE A 151 -1.84 15.97 -1.19
C ILE A 151 -1.04 17.14 -1.79
N ARG A 152 -0.23 17.78 -0.95
CA ARG A 152 0.82 18.73 -1.34
C ARG A 152 2.14 18.32 -0.72
N VAL A 153 3.24 18.66 -1.38
CA VAL A 153 4.59 18.31 -0.93
C VAL A 153 5.49 19.52 -0.93
N GLU A 154 6.19 19.72 0.17
CA GLU A 154 7.27 20.67 0.33
C GLU A 154 8.61 19.94 0.45
N ILE A 155 9.64 20.50 -0.17
CA ILE A 155 11.02 20.05 -0.01
C ILE A 155 11.72 21.01 0.94
N GLN A 156 12.31 20.46 1.99
CA GLN A 156 13.07 21.19 2.98
C GLN A 156 14.54 20.77 2.95
N ASP A 157 15.42 21.65 3.42
CA ASP A 157 16.80 21.27 3.73
C ASP A 157 16.86 20.29 4.92
N ALA A 158 18.08 19.85 5.27
CA ALA A 158 18.30 18.94 6.40
C ALA A 158 17.83 19.50 7.75
N ASN A 159 17.82 20.83 7.90
CA ASN A 159 17.41 21.54 9.11
C ASN A 159 15.89 21.80 9.17
N GLY A 160 15.16 21.44 8.10
CA GLY A 160 13.71 21.64 8.01
C GLY A 160 13.31 23.00 7.45
N GLN A 161 14.23 23.77 6.88
CA GLN A 161 13.89 25.02 6.20
C GLN A 161 13.36 24.76 4.79
N PRO A 162 12.19 25.31 4.40
CA PRO A 162 11.64 25.13 3.06
C PRO A 162 12.59 25.67 1.98
N LEU A 163 12.81 24.88 0.93
CA LEU A 163 13.55 25.34 -0.24
C LEU A 163 12.69 26.27 -1.07
N LYS A 164 13.24 27.43 -1.46
CA LYS A 164 12.54 28.43 -2.27
C LYS A 164 12.04 27.81 -3.58
N GLY A 165 10.75 27.98 -3.87
CA GLY A 165 10.09 27.43 -5.06
C GLY A 165 9.62 25.97 -4.92
N PHE A 166 9.87 25.34 -3.76
CA PHE A 166 9.42 24.00 -3.40
C PHE A 166 8.59 24.00 -2.10
N THR A 167 7.92 25.11 -1.78
CA THR A 167 7.06 25.20 -0.59
C THR A 167 5.71 24.53 -0.81
N LEU A 168 4.93 24.33 0.26
CA LEU A 168 3.55 23.82 0.13
C LEU A 168 2.66 24.72 -0.74
N ASN A 169 2.88 26.05 -0.69
CA ASN A 169 2.14 27.01 -1.51
C ASN A 169 2.54 26.92 -2.99
N ASP A 170 3.81 26.63 -3.26
CA ASP A 170 4.31 26.43 -4.61
C ASP A 170 3.85 25.08 -5.20
N CYS A 171 3.53 24.08 -4.37
CA CYS A 171 3.12 22.75 -4.85
C CYS A 171 1.74 22.81 -5.51
N LYS A 172 1.63 22.29 -6.75
CA LYS A 172 0.31 22.05 -7.35
C LYS A 172 -0.38 20.91 -6.59
N PRO A 173 -1.66 21.04 -6.21
CA PRO A 173 -2.35 20.01 -5.44
C PRO A 173 -2.53 18.73 -6.26
N LEU A 174 -2.37 17.59 -5.59
CA LEU A 174 -2.51 16.27 -6.17
C LEU A 174 -3.87 15.68 -5.78
N HIS A 175 -4.61 15.21 -6.78
CA HIS A 175 -5.92 14.57 -6.66
C HIS A 175 -5.97 13.27 -7.46
N GLY A 176 -6.95 12.41 -7.19
CA GLY A 176 -7.20 11.18 -7.95
C GLY A 176 -6.55 9.94 -7.31
N ASP A 177 -6.37 8.91 -8.12
CA ASP A 177 -5.74 7.64 -7.74
C ASP A 177 -4.60 7.36 -8.72
N GLU A 178 -3.36 7.49 -8.26
CA GLU A 178 -2.18 7.35 -9.12
C GLU A 178 -1.07 6.53 -8.49
N ILE A 179 -0.52 5.59 -9.26
CA ILE A 179 0.54 4.67 -8.79
C ILE A 179 1.96 5.22 -8.98
N ASP A 180 2.09 6.27 -9.80
CA ASP A 180 3.35 6.92 -10.16
C ASP A 180 3.11 8.27 -10.85
N HIS A 181 2.78 9.31 -10.08
CA HIS A 181 2.48 10.66 -10.59
C HIS A 181 3.57 11.66 -10.24
N PRO A 182 4.01 12.54 -11.17
CA PRO A 182 5.00 13.57 -10.86
C PRO A 182 4.43 14.63 -9.91
N VAL A 183 5.22 15.05 -8.93
CA VAL A 183 4.95 16.25 -8.16
C VAL A 183 5.50 17.44 -8.92
N THR A 184 4.68 18.48 -9.07
CA THR A 184 5.06 19.70 -9.80
C THR A 184 4.79 20.92 -8.94
N TRP A 185 5.70 21.90 -9.02
CA TRP A 185 5.55 23.19 -8.37
C TRP A 185 5.25 24.27 -9.43
N GLN A 186 4.66 25.39 -9.00
CA GLN A 186 4.17 26.46 -9.88
C GLN A 186 5.27 27.03 -10.79
N SER A 187 6.50 27.12 -10.28
CA SER A 187 7.68 27.62 -10.99
C SER A 187 8.17 26.71 -12.11
N GLY A 188 7.71 25.45 -12.19
CA GLY A 188 8.26 24.44 -13.09
C GLY A 188 9.65 23.93 -12.68
N LEU A 189 10.17 24.37 -11.51
CA LEU A 189 11.46 23.91 -11.00
C LEU A 189 11.45 22.41 -10.73
N THR A 190 12.62 21.80 -10.92
CA THR A 190 12.86 20.39 -10.61
C THR A 190 13.79 20.27 -9.41
N PRO A 191 13.64 19.24 -8.57
CA PRO A 191 14.54 19.02 -7.45
C PRO A 191 15.97 18.60 -7.85
N ALA A 192 16.26 18.40 -9.15
CA ALA A 192 17.55 17.93 -9.65
C ALA A 192 18.80 18.64 -9.05
N PRO A 193 18.82 19.99 -8.88
CA PRO A 193 19.98 20.67 -8.29
C PRO A 193 20.29 20.28 -6.82
N PHE A 194 19.34 19.66 -6.13
CA PHE A 194 19.48 19.17 -4.76
C PHE A 194 19.83 17.69 -4.67
N ALA A 195 19.94 16.98 -5.81
CA ALA A 195 20.35 15.59 -5.83
C ALA A 195 21.74 15.43 -5.17
N GLY A 196 21.93 14.34 -4.43
CA GLY A 196 23.14 14.13 -3.64
C GLY A 196 23.23 14.91 -2.33
N ARG A 197 22.27 15.81 -2.02
CA ARG A 197 22.20 16.55 -0.75
C ARG A 197 21.14 15.96 0.18
N PRO A 198 21.35 15.98 1.51
CA PRO A 198 20.30 15.60 2.45
C PRO A 198 19.13 16.58 2.41
N ILE A 199 17.92 16.07 2.19
CA ILE A 199 16.67 16.83 2.20
C ILE A 199 15.63 16.15 3.10
N ARG A 200 14.56 16.87 3.41
CA ARG A 200 13.35 16.31 4.00
C ARG A 200 12.15 16.59 3.10
N LEU A 201 11.19 15.69 3.09
CA LEU A 201 9.89 15.92 2.46
C LEU A 201 8.85 16.18 3.55
N ARG A 202 8.11 17.27 3.41
CA ARG A 202 6.94 17.59 4.22
C ARG A 202 5.69 17.43 3.35
N PHE A 203 4.86 16.47 3.72
CA PHE A 203 3.57 16.24 3.08
C PHE A 203 2.48 16.95 3.88
N GLN A 204 1.62 17.68 3.20
CA GLN A 204 0.31 18.10 3.71
C GLN A 204 -0.74 17.24 3.03
N MET A 205 -1.56 16.57 3.84
CA MET A 205 -2.48 15.53 3.37
C MET A 205 -3.86 15.77 3.96
N ARG A 206 -4.91 15.60 3.15
CA ARG A 206 -6.30 15.59 3.61
C ARG A 206 -7.07 14.53 2.87
N HIS A 207 -7.82 13.71 3.62
CA HIS A 207 -8.70 12.67 3.08
C HIS A 207 -8.00 11.85 1.98
N SER A 208 -6.79 11.39 2.28
CA SER A 208 -5.88 10.78 1.32
C SER A 208 -5.00 9.70 1.94
N ASP A 209 -4.54 8.79 1.08
CA ASP A 209 -3.60 7.71 1.35
C ASP A 209 -2.33 7.95 0.54
N LEU A 210 -1.18 8.03 1.21
CA LEU A 210 0.15 8.04 0.58
C LEU A 210 0.78 6.65 0.76
N PHE A 211 1.02 5.94 -0.33
CA PHE A 211 1.57 4.57 -0.31
C PHE A 211 3.09 4.57 -0.43
N SER A 212 3.63 5.29 -1.42
CA SER A 212 5.08 5.36 -1.65
C SER A 212 5.46 6.64 -2.36
N PHE A 213 6.74 6.98 -2.31
CA PHE A 213 7.33 8.07 -3.09
C PHE A 213 8.72 7.65 -3.58
N ARG A 214 9.14 8.20 -4.72
CA ARG A 214 10.48 7.97 -5.28
C ARG A 214 10.97 9.21 -6.01
N PHE A 215 12.29 9.36 -6.09
CA PHE A 215 12.90 10.24 -7.08
C PHE A 215 13.31 9.41 -8.29
N ALA A 216 13.10 9.97 -9.48
CA ALA A 216 13.39 9.30 -10.74
C ALA A 216 13.83 10.32 -11.79
N GLU A 217 14.52 9.85 -12.83
CA GLU A 217 14.82 10.69 -13.99
C GLU A 217 13.53 11.09 -14.70
N THR A 218 13.48 12.32 -15.21
CA THR A 218 12.32 12.83 -15.96
C THR A 218 12.07 11.93 -17.17
N GLY A 219 10.85 11.39 -17.29
CA GLY A 219 10.47 10.46 -18.37
C GLY A 219 10.77 8.99 -18.10
N SER A 220 11.39 8.63 -16.97
CA SER A 220 11.59 7.22 -16.62
C SER A 220 10.27 6.53 -16.25
N ILE A 221 10.01 5.40 -16.90
CA ILE A 221 8.89 4.51 -16.57
C ILE A 221 9.27 3.69 -15.34
N LYS A 222 8.32 3.49 -14.42
CA LYS A 222 8.51 2.61 -13.27
C LYS A 222 8.86 1.20 -13.78
N PRO A 223 10.00 0.62 -13.37
CA PRO A 223 10.43 -0.68 -13.87
C PRO A 223 9.42 -1.77 -13.54
#